data_AF-K0PVE7-F1
#
_entry.id   AF-K0PVE7-F1
#
_cell.length_a   1.000
_cell.length_b   1.000
_cell.length_c   1.000
_cell.angle_alpha   90.00
_cell.angle_beta   90.00
_cell.angle_gamma   90.00
#
_symmetry.space_group_name_H-M   'P 1'
#
loop_
_entity.id
_entity.type
_entity.pdbx_description
1 polymer ?
#
loop_
_entity_poly.entity_id
_entity_poly.type
_entity_poly.pdbx_seq_one_letter_code
_entity_poly.pdbx_strand_id
1 'polypeptide(L)'
;MTYDHCQAIVQKSIELKCPSIGFVEAVKFETALRRIDVIGEWAPPPEGGAFRWTGLMVPRDLSKDLILSIKTSKTGAAISRDLKSYPLVAEALKACKIPDIAQS
;
A
#
# COMPACT_ATOMS: atom_id res chain seq x y z
N MET A 1 4.42 17.73 -0.16
CA MET A 1 3.30 17.10 -0.91
C MET A 1 2.02 17.74 -0.42
N THR A 2 1.14 18.21 -1.31
CA THR A 2 -0.21 18.69 -0.96
C THR A 2 -1.25 17.63 -1.34
N TYR A 3 -2.49 17.80 -0.89
CA TYR A 3 -3.59 16.94 -1.30
C TYR A 3 -3.74 16.91 -2.83
N ASP A 4 -3.79 18.09 -3.46
CA ASP A 4 -3.96 18.23 -4.92
C ASP A 4 -2.81 17.58 -5.70
N HIS A 5 -1.57 17.67 -5.19
CA HIS A 5 -0.44 16.98 -5.82
C HIS A 5 -0.60 15.46 -5.73
N CYS A 6 -1.06 14.92 -4.59
CA CYS A 6 -1.30 13.49 -4.45
C CYS A 6 -2.47 13.03 -5.34
N GLN A 7 -3.55 13.81 -5.41
CA GLN A 7 -4.68 13.53 -6.29
C GLN A 7 -4.26 13.51 -7.76
N ALA A 8 -3.45 14.47 -8.19
CA ALA A 8 -2.90 14.50 -9.55
C ALA A 8 -2.07 13.25 -9.86
N ILE A 9 -1.28 12.75 -8.90
CA ILE A 9 -0.53 11.48 -9.05
C ILE A 9 -1.49 10.30 -9.19
N VAL A 10 -2.54 10.22 -8.36
CA VAL A 10 -3.57 9.16 -8.45
C VAL A 10 -4.20 9.17 -9.83
N GLN A 11 -4.71 10.31 -10.29
CA GLN A 11 -5.34 10.44 -11.61
C GLN A 11 -4.36 10.09 -12.73
N LYS A 12 -3.14 10.61 -12.68
CA LYS A 12 -2.15 10.32 -13.72
C LYS A 12 -1.75 8.85 -13.77
N SER A 13 -1.70 8.18 -12.62
CA SER A 13 -1.40 6.74 -12.56
C SER A 13 -2.48 5.90 -13.25
N ILE A 14 -3.74 6.34 -13.20
CA ILE A 14 -4.87 5.69 -13.87
C ILE A 14 -4.76 5.90 -15.38
N GLU A 15 -4.52 7.14 -15.83
CA GLU A 15 -4.31 7.47 -17.25
C GLU A 15 -3.17 6.64 -17.87
N LEU A 16 -2.08 6.46 -17.12
CA LEU A 16 -0.90 5.68 -17.54
C LEU A 16 -1.08 4.17 -17.39
N LYS A 17 -2.25 3.68 -16.94
CA LYS A 17 -2.55 2.27 -16.67
C LYS A 17 -1.59 1.63 -15.65
N CYS A 18 -1.10 2.42 -14.70
CA CYS A 18 -0.25 2.00 -13.57
C CYS A 18 -0.92 2.31 -12.21
N PRO A 19 -2.15 1.84 -11.95
CA PRO A 19 -2.95 2.30 -10.80
C PRO A 19 -2.35 1.94 -9.43
N SER A 20 -1.46 0.94 -9.35
CA SER A 20 -0.74 0.60 -8.12
C SER A 20 0.16 1.74 -7.62
N ILE A 21 0.68 2.59 -8.53
CA ILE A 21 1.49 3.76 -8.17
C ILE A 21 0.62 4.78 -7.42
N GLY A 22 -0.57 5.08 -7.95
CA GLY A 22 -1.52 5.99 -7.31
C GLY A 22 -1.97 5.48 -5.95
N PHE A 23 -2.27 4.18 -5.85
CA PHE A 23 -2.64 3.55 -4.57
C PHE A 23 -1.52 3.68 -3.51
N VAL A 24 -0.28 3.34 -3.86
CA VAL A 24 0.86 3.45 -2.94
C VAL A 24 1.08 4.88 -2.50
N GLU A 25 0.96 5.85 -3.40
CA GLU A 25 1.13 7.26 -3.05
C GLU A 25 0.02 7.76 -2.12
N ALA A 26 -1.24 7.43 -2.41
CA ALA A 26 -2.38 7.77 -1.55
C ALA A 26 -2.23 7.18 -0.14
N VAL A 27 -1.87 5.89 -0.04
CA VAL A 27 -1.64 5.24 1.26
C VAL A 27 -0.54 5.96 2.03
N LYS A 28 0.62 6.22 1.41
CA LYS A 28 1.71 6.94 2.07
C LYS A 28 1.29 8.33 2.55
N PHE A 29 0.57 9.06 1.71
CA PHE A 29 0.14 10.43 2.00
C PHE A 29 -0.82 10.47 3.19
N GLU A 30 -1.88 9.65 3.19
CA GLU A 30 -2.94 9.72 4.20
C GLU A 30 -2.60 9.00 5.51
N THR A 31 -1.74 7.97 5.46
CA THR A 31 -1.33 7.22 6.67
C THR A 31 -0.03 7.73 7.29
N ALA A 32 0.70 8.61 6.59
CA ALA A 32 2.06 9.04 6.92
C ALA A 32 3.09 7.87 7.06
N LEU A 33 2.78 6.72 6.46
CA LEU A 33 3.69 5.58 6.39
C LEU A 33 4.85 5.84 5.43
N ARG A 34 5.99 5.22 5.72
CA ARG A 34 7.18 5.35 4.87
C ARG A 34 7.04 4.47 3.63
N ARG A 35 7.81 4.79 2.59
CA ARG A 35 7.91 3.96 1.37
C ARG A 35 8.14 2.48 1.71
N ILE A 36 9.06 2.20 2.63
CA ILE A 36 9.40 0.84 3.06
C ILE A 36 8.26 0.14 3.80
N ASP A 37 7.40 0.89 4.51
CA ASP A 37 6.24 0.29 5.20
C ASP A 37 5.15 -0.14 4.21
N VAL A 38 5.11 0.47 3.02
CA VAL A 38 4.06 0.23 2.01
C VAL A 38 4.57 -0.67 0.87
N ILE A 39 5.71 -0.34 0.27
CA ILE A 39 6.30 -1.08 -0.85
C ILE A 39 7.18 -2.25 -0.36
N GLY A 40 7.72 -2.15 0.85
CA GLY A 40 8.68 -3.12 1.37
C GLY A 40 10.07 -3.00 0.75
N GLU A 41 10.81 -4.09 0.87
CA GLU A 41 12.16 -4.28 0.37
C GLU A 41 12.19 -5.41 -0.65
N TRP A 42 13.18 -5.37 -1.54
CA TRP A 42 13.49 -6.49 -2.43
C TRP A 42 14.43 -7.42 -1.67
N ALA A 43 13.86 -8.47 -1.06
CA ALA A 43 14.58 -9.36 -0.15
C ALA A 43 14.09 -10.80 -0.30
N PRO A 44 14.93 -11.81 0.02
CA PRO A 44 14.46 -13.18 0.12
C PRO A 44 13.57 -13.34 1.36
N PRO A 45 12.70 -14.36 1.41
CA PRO A 45 11.99 -14.73 2.62
C PRO A 45 12.96 -15.09 3.78
N PRO A 46 12.53 -15.01 5.05
CA PRO A 46 13.34 -15.43 6.20
C PRO A 46 13.88 -16.86 6.09
N GLU A 47 13.10 -17.76 5.51
CA GLU A 47 13.45 -19.16 5.22
C GLU A 47 14.42 -19.35 4.05
N GLY A 48 14.83 -18.27 3.39
CA GLY A 48 15.61 -18.29 2.15
C GLY A 48 14.74 -18.52 0.91
N GLY A 49 15.31 -18.27 -0.27
CA GLY A 49 14.63 -18.47 -1.55
C GLY A 49 14.76 -17.29 -2.52
N ALA A 50 13.89 -17.26 -3.53
CA ALA A 50 13.89 -16.20 -4.53
C ALA A 50 13.53 -14.84 -3.92
N PHE A 51 14.21 -13.79 -4.38
CA PHE A 51 13.89 -12.43 -3.96
C PHE A 51 12.48 -12.06 -4.41
N ARG A 52 11.73 -11.44 -3.51
CA ARG A 52 10.41 -10.87 -3.77
C ARG A 52 10.27 -9.54 -3.05
N TRP A 53 9.36 -8.70 -3.52
CA TRP A 53 8.96 -7.51 -2.76
C TRP A 53 8.23 -7.94 -1.49
N THR A 54 8.64 -7.41 -0.34
CA THR A 54 8.08 -7.77 0.97
C THR A 54 6.92 -6.89 1.42
N GLY A 55 6.51 -5.91 0.61
CA GLY A 55 5.50 -4.89 0.91
C GLY A 55 4.12 -5.43 1.29
N LEU A 56 3.14 -4.51 1.38
CA LEU A 56 1.80 -4.85 1.86
C LEU A 56 1.21 -6.04 1.08
N MET A 57 0.81 -7.08 1.81
CA MET A 57 0.16 -8.26 1.26
C MET A 57 -1.24 -8.44 1.86
N VAL A 58 -2.19 -8.83 1.02
CA VAL A 58 -3.50 -9.32 1.45
C VAL A 58 -3.39 -10.85 1.64
N PRO A 59 -3.95 -11.45 2.70
CA PRO A 59 -4.63 -10.82 3.85
C PRO A 59 -3.69 -10.45 5.02
N ARG A 60 -2.36 -10.65 4.87
CA ARG A 60 -1.38 -10.54 5.97
C ARG A 60 -1.39 -9.17 6.65
N ASP A 61 -1.26 -8.12 5.85
CA ASP A 61 -1.14 -6.74 6.31
C ASP A 61 -2.44 -5.96 6.07
N LEU A 62 -3.20 -6.34 5.04
CA LEU A 62 -4.45 -5.69 4.67
C LEU A 62 -5.59 -6.72 4.64
N SER A 63 -6.58 -6.55 5.52
CA SER A 63 -7.74 -7.43 5.54
C SER A 63 -8.68 -7.21 4.34
N LYS A 64 -9.63 -8.12 4.12
CA LYS A 64 -10.70 -7.94 3.11
C LYS A 64 -11.58 -6.72 3.39
N ASP A 65 -11.65 -6.30 4.65
CA ASP A 65 -12.36 -5.08 5.06
C ASP A 65 -11.54 -3.81 4.89
N LEU A 66 -10.35 -3.91 4.27
CA LEU A 66 -9.38 -2.84 4.05
C LEU A 66 -8.83 -2.26 5.35
N ILE A 67 -8.74 -3.08 6.39
CA ILE A 67 -8.04 -2.72 7.63
C ILE A 67 -6.56 -3.03 7.46
N LEU A 68 -5.74 -2.00 7.40
CA LEU A 68 -4.29 -2.08 7.35
C LEU A 68 -3.73 -2.27 8.77
N SER A 69 -2.99 -3.35 9.01
CA SER A 69 -2.38 -3.67 10.29
C SER A 69 -0.91 -4.06 10.10
N ILE A 70 0.02 -3.19 10.52
CA ILE A 70 1.46 -3.41 10.35
C ILE A 70 2.26 -2.95 11.58
N LYS A 71 3.51 -3.38 11.67
CA LYS A 71 4.54 -2.74 12.51
C LYS A 71 5.37 -1.80 11.64
N THR A 72 5.47 -0.54 12.04
CA THR A 72 6.26 0.45 11.28
C THR A 72 7.75 0.15 11.35
N SER A 73 8.45 0.31 10.22
CA SER A 73 9.88 0.03 10.07
C SER A 73 10.77 0.87 10.98
N LYS A 74 10.38 2.11 11.30
CA LYS A 74 11.23 3.03 12.08
C LYS A 74 11.30 2.64 13.56
N THR A 75 10.14 2.42 14.17
CA THR A 75 9.99 2.32 15.63
C THR A 75 9.44 0.97 16.06
N GLY A 76 9.02 0.11 15.12
CA GLY A 76 8.32 -1.13 15.42
C GLY A 76 6.89 -0.91 15.96
N ALA A 77 6.40 0.34 16.00
CA ALA A 77 5.08 0.64 16.52
C ALA A 77 4.00 -0.05 15.68
N ALA A 78 3.10 -0.78 16.34
CA ALA A 78 1.94 -1.39 15.72
C ALA A 78 0.91 -0.30 15.40
N ILE A 79 0.42 -0.30 14.17
CA ILE A 79 -0.65 0.59 13.74
C ILE A 79 -1.80 -0.23 13.15
N SER A 80 -3.02 0.29 13.30
CA SER A 80 -4.20 -0.20 12.61
C SER A 80 -4.93 0.99 12.00
N ARG A 81 -5.30 0.90 10.72
CA ARG A 81 -5.98 1.97 9.97
C ARG A 81 -7.08 1.37 9.09
N ASP A 82 -8.25 1.98 9.15
CA ASP A 82 -9.31 1.68 8.19
C ASP A 82 -9.08 2.48 6.91
N LEU A 83 -8.63 1.81 5.84
CA LEU A 83 -8.33 2.49 4.59
C LEU A 83 -9.57 3.03 3.88
N LYS A 84 -10.79 2.61 4.26
CA LYS A 84 -12.03 3.20 3.73
C LYS A 84 -12.27 4.63 4.22
N SER A 85 -11.64 5.02 5.34
CA SER A 85 -11.75 6.36 5.90
C SER A 85 -10.89 7.42 5.19
N TYR A 86 -10.11 7.01 4.19
CA TYR A 86 -9.11 7.81 3.49
C TYR A 86 -9.56 8.13 2.05
N PRO A 87 -9.99 9.37 1.76
CA PRO A 87 -10.56 9.73 0.46
C PRO A 87 -9.69 9.43 -0.76
N LEU A 88 -8.39 9.70 -0.72
CA LEU A 88 -7.49 9.44 -1.85
C LEU A 88 -7.22 7.95 -2.02
N VAL A 89 -7.14 7.20 -0.91
CA VAL A 89 -7.02 5.74 -0.96
C VAL A 89 -8.29 5.13 -1.57
N ALA A 90 -9.47 5.57 -1.13
CA ALA A 90 -10.74 5.13 -1.68
C ALA A 90 -10.88 5.48 -3.18
N GLU A 91 -10.40 6.64 -3.60
CA GLU A 91 -10.34 7.04 -5.00
C GLU A 91 -9.40 6.13 -5.82
N ALA A 92 -8.19 5.89 -5.32
CA ALA A 92 -7.22 5.02 -6.00
C ALA A 92 -7.71 3.56 -6.12
N LEU A 93 -8.42 3.05 -5.11
CA LEU A 93 -8.98 1.70 -5.10
C LEU A 93 -10.06 1.48 -6.17
N LYS A 94 -10.70 2.53 -6.69
CA LYS A 94 -11.64 2.39 -7.83
C LYS A 94 -10.96 1.87 -9.09
N ALA A 95 -9.67 2.14 -9.25
CA ALA A 95 -8.88 1.76 -10.42
C ALA A 95 -7.79 0.72 -10.10
N CYS A 96 -7.35 0.61 -8.85
CA CYS A 96 -6.34 -0.35 -8.42
C CYS A 96 -6.99 -1.62 -7.86
N LYS A 97 -6.92 -2.72 -8.61
CA LYS A 97 -7.17 -4.04 -8.03
C LYS A 97 -5.93 -4.45 -7.24
N ILE A 98 -6.06 -4.53 -5.92
CA ILE A 98 -5.02 -5.14 -5.09
C ILE A 98 -5.00 -6.63 -5.47
N PRO A 99 -3.86 -7.17 -5.93
CA PRO A 99 -3.79 -8.58 -6.31
C PRO A 99 -4.17 -9.44 -5.10
N ASP A 100 -5.15 -10.31 -5.27
CA ASP A 100 -5.45 -11.38 -4.33
C ASP A 100 -4.34 -12.42 -4.52
N ILE A 101 -3.26 -12.29 -3.76
CA ILE A 101 -2.25 -13.34 -3.68
C ILE A 101 -2.79 -14.34 -2.65
N ALA A 102 -3.86 -15.05 -3.04
CA ALA A 102 -4.23 -16.30 -2.40
C ALA A 102 -2.98 -17.17 -2.45
N GLN A 103 -2.42 -17.45 -1.28
CA GLN A 103 -1.23 -18.27 -1.14
C GLN A 103 -1.51 -19.62 -1.83
N SER A 104 -0.77 -19.88 -2.91
CA SER A 104 -0.47 -21.24 -3.36
C SER A 104 0.37 -21.95 -2.32
#